data_AF-A0A7J7G3C3-F1
#
_entry.id   AF-A0A7J7G3C3-F1
#
_cell.length_a   1.000
_cell.length_b   1.000
_cell.length_c   1.000
_cell.angle_alpha   90.00
_cell.angle_beta   90.00
_cell.angle_gamma   90.00
#
_symmetry.space_group_name_H-M   'P 1'
#
loop_
_entity.id
_entity.type
_entity.pdbx_description
1 polymer ?
#
loop_
_entity_poly.entity_id
_entity_poly.type
_entity_poly.pdbx_seq_one_letter_code
_entity_poly.pdbx_strand_id
1 'polypeptide(L)'
;MVTLVVATTLDPASIGPASALLSMPGWYPGPLLQDMSSFTNRTVRLLKHDKSIVREDHLDKRWEEATGEVVDEVIFLSKHTAASNRPALTVHPIGVPHLRQDEVPPAGGKPGWAAPPNPRIGPWLRLLKAIAEAHNLTPEFEVTLEATHHGPEINSPTMFVEIGSTEEYWKRQDAAQAIALVEKGGVWVGHLLSGYSLPMEDLGQSKQTNVEGVGGTWREAIKVACETTKAAFPGGEVMAHLDHKLVIPTKE
;
A
#
# COMPACT_ATOMS: atom_id res chain seq x y z
N MET A 1 12.91 13.75 10.52
CA MET A 1 11.80 12.96 9.98
C MET A 1 12.28 11.53 9.83
N VAL A 2 11.40 10.56 10.03
CA VAL A 2 11.74 9.12 10.01
C VAL A 2 10.79 8.33 9.12
N THR A 3 11.30 7.25 8.51
CA THR A 3 10.50 6.24 7.81
C THR A 3 10.13 5.15 8.80
N LEU A 4 8.83 4.85 8.93
CA LEU A 4 8.39 3.67 9.67
C LEU A 4 8.26 2.48 8.71
N VAL A 5 8.97 1.40 8.96
CA VAL A 5 8.74 0.08 8.36
C VAL A 5 8.04 -0.77 9.39
N VAL A 6 6.94 -1.42 9.02
CA VAL A 6 6.06 -2.09 9.99
C VAL A 6 5.89 -3.54 9.60
N ALA A 7 6.05 -4.43 10.58
CA ALA A 7 5.92 -5.85 10.41
C ALA A 7 5.13 -6.50 11.55
N THR A 8 4.42 -7.58 11.25
CA THR A 8 3.64 -8.34 12.24
C THR A 8 4.00 -9.82 12.25
N THR A 9 4.02 -10.44 13.43
CA THR A 9 4.21 -11.90 13.55
C THR A 9 2.97 -12.71 13.18
N LEU A 10 1.80 -12.07 12.99
CA LEU A 10 0.61 -12.74 12.45
C LEU A 10 0.68 -12.97 10.94
N ASP A 11 1.65 -12.35 10.27
CA ASP A 11 1.83 -12.43 8.83
C ASP A 11 3.18 -13.10 8.49
N PRO A 12 3.18 -14.30 7.91
CA PRO A 12 4.43 -14.99 7.56
C PRO A 12 5.27 -14.24 6.52
N ALA A 13 4.66 -13.49 5.60
CA ALA A 13 5.37 -12.70 4.59
C ALA A 13 6.05 -11.44 5.18
N SER A 14 5.64 -11.04 6.38
CA SER A 14 6.21 -9.90 7.10
C SER A 14 7.49 -10.27 7.86
N ILE A 15 7.55 -11.50 8.38
CA ILE A 15 8.65 -12.00 9.23
C ILE A 15 9.98 -12.05 8.47
N GLY A 16 9.97 -12.57 7.24
CA GLY A 16 11.17 -12.72 6.41
C GLY A 16 11.86 -11.38 6.15
N PRO A 17 11.21 -10.42 5.48
CA PRO A 17 11.80 -9.13 5.18
C PRO A 17 12.25 -8.35 6.43
N ALA A 18 11.45 -8.39 7.51
CA ALA A 18 11.84 -7.77 8.77
C ALA A 18 13.11 -8.39 9.36
N SER A 19 13.26 -9.71 9.29
CA SER A 19 14.47 -10.41 9.76
C SER A 19 15.67 -10.12 8.86
N ALA A 20 15.46 -10.06 7.55
CA ALA A 20 16.49 -9.69 6.58
C ALA A 20 17.01 -8.27 6.83
N LEU A 21 16.12 -7.30 7.06
CA LEU A 21 16.49 -5.94 7.45
C LEU A 21 17.33 -5.95 8.73
N LEU A 22 16.86 -6.59 9.80
CA LEU A 22 17.57 -6.64 11.09
C LEU A 22 18.92 -7.36 11.03
N SER A 23 19.14 -8.23 10.05
CA SER A 23 20.44 -8.89 9.83
C SER A 23 21.49 -7.95 9.20
N MET A 24 21.06 -6.81 8.64
CA MET A 24 21.96 -5.80 8.11
C MET A 24 22.64 -5.03 9.25
N PRO A 25 23.85 -4.50 9.06
CA PRO A 25 24.51 -3.70 10.10
C PRO A 25 23.78 -2.38 10.36
N GLY A 26 23.88 -1.88 11.59
CA GLY A 26 23.38 -0.55 11.99
C GLY A 26 22.00 -0.53 12.64
N TRP A 27 21.40 -1.69 12.90
CA TRP A 27 20.17 -1.78 13.69
C TRP A 27 20.45 -1.85 15.19
N TYR A 28 19.73 -1.06 15.96
CA TYR A 28 19.76 -1.03 17.43
C TYR A 28 18.35 -1.08 18.00
N PRO A 29 18.14 -1.60 19.23
CA PRO A 29 16.84 -1.48 19.90
C PRO A 29 16.37 -0.03 19.97
N GLY A 30 15.10 0.21 19.66
CA GLY A 30 14.44 1.51 19.72
C GLY A 30 13.47 1.64 20.89
N PRO A 31 12.74 2.78 20.98
CA PRO A 31 11.71 2.97 22.00
C PRO A 31 10.55 1.99 21.80
N LEU A 32 9.94 1.54 22.90
CA LEU A 32 8.73 0.74 22.84
C LEU A 32 7.54 1.65 22.48
N LEU A 33 6.72 1.25 21.50
CA LEU A 33 5.44 1.91 21.23
C LEU A 33 4.33 0.97 21.66
N GLN A 34 3.72 1.22 22.82
CA GLN A 34 2.71 0.32 23.41
C GLN A 34 3.30 -1.10 23.55
N ASP A 35 2.74 -2.10 22.86
CA ASP A 35 3.23 -3.49 22.85
C ASP A 35 4.20 -3.77 21.68
N MET A 36 4.51 -2.76 20.86
CA MET A 36 5.36 -2.91 19.67
C MET A 36 6.83 -2.73 20.03
N SER A 37 7.62 -3.75 19.72
CA SER A 37 9.08 -3.61 19.71
C SER A 37 9.51 -2.74 18.53
N SER A 38 10.45 -1.83 18.73
CA SER A 38 11.03 -1.07 17.63
C SER A 38 12.55 -1.24 17.55
N PHE A 39 13.06 -1.01 16.35
CA PHE A 39 14.48 -1.02 16.04
C PHE A 39 14.81 0.20 15.21
N THR A 40 16.00 0.75 15.39
CA THR A 40 16.43 2.01 14.76
C THR A 40 17.64 1.77 13.89
N ASN A 41 17.64 2.37 12.69
CA ASN A 41 18.80 2.46 11.81
C ASN A 41 18.74 3.80 11.07
N ARG A 42 19.61 4.74 11.44
CA ARG A 42 19.62 6.12 10.89
C ARG A 42 18.22 6.78 10.95
N THR A 43 17.59 6.99 9.80
CA THR A 43 16.25 7.59 9.68
C THR A 43 15.13 6.55 9.55
N VAL A 44 15.45 5.25 9.57
CA VAL A 44 14.47 4.17 9.47
C VAL A 44 14.17 3.59 10.85
N ARG A 45 12.90 3.31 11.10
CA ARG A 45 12.40 2.63 12.31
C ARG A 45 11.67 1.38 11.86
N LEU A 46 12.09 0.21 12.34
CA LEU A 46 11.35 -1.03 12.11
C LEU A 46 10.50 -1.33 13.35
N LEU A 47 9.19 -1.34 13.18
CA LEU A 47 8.22 -1.66 14.22
C LEU A 47 7.76 -3.10 14.03
N LYS A 48 7.78 -3.88 15.11
CA LYS A 48 7.32 -5.28 15.15
C LYS A 48 6.26 -5.46 16.21
N HIS A 49 5.15 -6.07 15.83
CA HIS A 49 4.04 -6.37 16.73
C HIS A 49 3.39 -7.72 16.38
N ASP A 50 2.38 -8.13 17.13
CA ASP A 50 1.67 -9.40 17.00
C ASP A 50 0.17 -9.23 16.75
N LYS A 51 -0.21 -8.07 16.19
CA LYS A 51 -1.60 -7.67 15.90
C LYS A 51 -1.82 -7.55 14.39
N SER A 52 -3.08 -7.36 13.99
CA SER A 52 -3.46 -7.22 12.58
C SER A 52 -2.95 -5.89 12.01
N ILE A 53 -2.09 -5.98 11.00
CA ILE A 53 -1.41 -4.82 10.41
C ILE A 53 -2.38 -3.82 9.74
N VAL A 54 -3.45 -4.34 9.13
CA VAL A 54 -4.50 -3.52 8.50
C VAL A 54 -5.41 -2.78 9.49
N ARG A 55 -5.21 -2.99 10.81
CA ARG A 55 -5.93 -2.32 11.90
C ARG A 55 -5.04 -1.41 12.74
N GLU A 56 -3.81 -1.17 12.32
CA GLU A 56 -2.88 -0.25 13.00
C GLU A 56 -3.15 1.20 12.61
N ASP A 57 -4.37 1.66 12.86
CA ASP A 57 -4.78 3.03 12.54
C ASP A 57 -3.91 4.06 13.29
N HIS A 58 -3.64 5.17 12.61
CA HIS A 58 -2.88 6.33 13.08
C HIS A 58 -1.52 5.98 13.67
N LEU A 59 -0.87 4.92 13.19
CA LEU A 59 0.43 4.47 13.70
C LEU A 59 1.51 5.56 13.60
N ASP A 60 1.46 6.36 12.53
CA ASP A 60 2.32 7.53 12.35
C ASP A 60 2.15 8.54 13.50
N LYS A 61 0.92 8.97 13.78
CA LYS A 61 0.63 9.90 14.87
C LYS A 61 0.99 9.32 16.24
N ARG A 62 0.66 8.06 16.50
CA ARG A 62 1.01 7.38 17.75
C ARG A 62 2.53 7.35 17.96
N TRP A 63 3.31 7.16 16.90
CA TRP A 63 4.77 7.22 16.96
C TRP A 63 5.25 8.65 17.26
N GLU A 64 4.74 9.65 16.55
CA GLU A 64 5.09 11.06 16.76
C GLU A 64 4.81 11.50 18.20
N GLU A 65 3.63 11.16 18.73
CA GLU A 65 3.23 11.47 20.10
C GLU A 65 4.13 10.81 21.15
N ALA A 66 4.51 9.55 20.92
CA ALA A 66 5.32 8.79 21.88
C ALA A 66 6.80 9.17 21.87
N THR A 67 7.33 9.61 20.71
CA THR A 67 8.79 9.75 20.51
C THR A 67 9.24 11.18 20.20
N GLY A 68 8.33 12.04 19.75
CA GLY A 68 8.65 13.35 19.18
C GLY A 68 9.30 13.30 17.80
N GLU A 69 9.48 12.11 17.20
CA GLU A 69 10.03 11.97 15.85
C GLU A 69 8.93 12.12 14.80
N VAL A 70 8.99 13.18 14.00
CA VAL A 70 8.08 13.39 12.85
C VAL A 70 8.22 12.25 11.84
N VAL A 71 7.09 11.68 11.42
CA VAL A 71 7.04 10.57 10.45
C VAL A 71 6.95 11.14 9.03
N ASP A 72 7.89 10.72 8.17
CA ASP A 72 7.93 11.11 6.75
C ASP A 72 7.03 10.20 5.90
N GLU A 73 7.02 8.91 6.23
CA GLU A 73 6.29 7.88 5.49
C GLU A 73 6.18 6.58 6.30
N VAL A 74 5.23 5.74 5.90
CA VAL A 74 5.02 4.40 6.47
C VAL A 74 5.05 3.33 5.37
N ILE A 75 5.72 2.21 5.65
CA ILE A 75 5.88 1.08 4.74
C ILE A 75 5.48 -0.19 5.48
N PHE A 76 4.40 -0.83 5.04
CA PHE A 76 3.92 -2.08 5.63
C PHE A 76 4.47 -3.28 4.86
N LEU A 77 5.01 -4.25 5.59
CA LEU A 77 5.45 -5.54 5.07
C LEU A 77 4.36 -6.57 5.33
N SER A 78 3.81 -7.17 4.27
CA SER A 78 2.59 -7.99 4.37
C SER A 78 2.55 -9.10 3.32
N LYS A 79 1.59 -10.00 3.44
CA LYS A 79 1.26 -10.99 2.42
C LYS A 79 0.27 -10.44 1.41
N HIS A 80 0.52 -10.74 0.15
CA HIS A 80 -0.46 -10.70 -0.91
C HIS A 80 -1.16 -12.07 -1.00
N THR A 81 -2.48 -12.08 -1.19
CA THR A 81 -3.26 -13.31 -1.47
C THR A 81 -4.08 -13.16 -2.74
N ALA A 82 -3.87 -14.04 -3.72
CA ALA A 82 -4.65 -14.09 -4.96
C ALA A 82 -5.22 -15.47 -5.24
N ALA A 83 -6.47 -15.52 -5.74
CA ALA A 83 -7.13 -16.76 -6.14
C ALA A 83 -6.38 -17.52 -7.26
N SER A 84 -5.56 -16.81 -8.05
CA SER A 84 -4.72 -17.41 -9.09
C SER A 84 -3.55 -18.22 -8.53
N ASN A 85 -3.21 -18.04 -7.24
CA ASN A 85 -2.01 -18.55 -6.58
C ASN A 85 -0.69 -18.21 -7.29
N ARG A 86 -0.69 -17.23 -8.22
CA ARG A 86 0.53 -16.83 -8.92
C ARG A 86 1.49 -16.14 -7.95
N PRO A 87 2.79 -16.46 -7.97
CA PRO A 87 3.75 -15.80 -7.11
C PRO A 87 3.89 -14.34 -7.54
N ALA A 88 3.90 -13.43 -6.58
CA ALA A 88 3.99 -12.01 -6.88
C ALA A 88 4.78 -11.25 -5.82
N LEU A 89 5.52 -10.23 -6.24
CA LEU A 89 6.06 -9.20 -5.38
C LEU A 89 5.35 -7.90 -5.74
N THR A 90 4.57 -7.36 -4.81
CA THR A 90 3.67 -6.27 -5.12
C THR A 90 3.97 -5.04 -4.27
N VAL A 91 3.60 -3.89 -4.81
CA VAL A 91 3.52 -2.64 -4.04
C VAL A 91 2.22 -1.95 -4.34
N HIS A 92 1.58 -1.35 -3.33
CA HIS A 92 0.35 -0.61 -3.57
C HIS A 92 0.06 0.48 -2.53
N PRO A 93 -0.68 1.53 -2.92
CA PRO A 93 -1.24 2.49 -1.98
C PRO A 93 -2.36 1.86 -1.15
N ILE A 94 -2.70 2.48 -0.03
CA ILE A 94 -3.75 2.01 0.89
C ILE A 94 -4.97 2.92 0.90
N GLY A 95 -6.10 2.35 1.30
CA GLY A 95 -7.36 3.05 1.44
C GLY A 95 -8.54 2.25 0.89
N VAL A 96 -9.74 2.66 1.27
CA VAL A 96 -10.99 2.13 0.73
C VAL A 96 -11.84 3.28 0.17
N PRO A 97 -11.32 4.04 -0.81
CA PRO A 97 -11.97 5.25 -1.32
C PRO A 97 -13.29 4.95 -2.05
N HIS A 98 -13.51 3.69 -2.43
CA HIS A 98 -14.69 3.22 -3.14
C HIS A 98 -15.90 2.93 -2.23
N LEU A 99 -15.69 2.79 -0.92
CA LEU A 99 -16.76 2.48 0.03
C LEU A 99 -17.51 3.75 0.46
N ARG A 100 -18.81 3.63 0.68
CA ARG A 100 -19.69 4.66 1.25
C ARG A 100 -19.46 4.78 2.76
N GLN A 101 -19.77 5.96 3.32
CA GLN A 101 -19.51 6.28 4.73
C GLN A 101 -20.20 5.34 5.74
N ASP A 102 -21.30 4.69 5.35
CA ASP A 102 -22.07 3.75 6.15
C ASP A 102 -21.65 2.28 5.97
N GLU A 103 -20.76 1.99 5.02
CA GLU A 103 -20.22 0.65 4.80
C GLU A 103 -19.11 0.31 5.80
N VAL A 104 -18.96 -0.99 6.12
CA VAL A 104 -17.89 -1.47 6.99
C VAL A 104 -16.76 -2.05 6.13
N PRO A 105 -15.53 -1.51 6.19
CA PRO A 105 -14.43 -2.04 5.41
C PRO A 105 -14.09 -3.47 5.82
N PRO A 106 -13.96 -4.42 4.87
CA PRO A 106 -13.70 -5.82 5.19
C PRO A 106 -12.32 -6.06 5.80
N ALA A 107 -11.35 -5.19 5.50
CA ALA A 107 -9.95 -5.32 5.88
C ALA A 107 -9.39 -4.01 6.44
N GLY A 108 -10.11 -3.40 7.38
CA GLY A 108 -9.66 -2.18 8.07
C GLY A 108 -9.69 -0.91 7.21
N GLY A 109 -9.26 0.20 7.81
CA GLY A 109 -9.33 1.54 7.21
C GLY A 109 -10.70 2.20 7.41
N LYS A 110 -10.86 3.36 6.78
CA LYS A 110 -12.06 4.20 6.88
C LYS A 110 -12.75 4.30 5.52
N PRO A 111 -14.07 4.09 5.42
CA PRO A 111 -14.80 4.22 4.16
C PRO A 111 -14.63 5.60 3.51
N GLY A 112 -14.52 5.62 2.17
CA GLY A 112 -14.38 6.85 1.41
C GLY A 112 -13.07 7.60 1.68
N TRP A 113 -12.04 6.89 2.14
CA TRP A 113 -10.75 7.48 2.53
C TRP A 113 -9.58 6.67 1.95
N ALA A 114 -8.47 7.37 1.70
CA ALA A 114 -7.18 6.79 1.34
C ALA A 114 -6.03 7.60 1.95
N ALA A 115 -4.89 6.94 2.20
CA ALA A 115 -3.67 7.63 2.62
C ALA A 115 -3.07 8.43 1.44
N PRO A 116 -2.24 9.46 1.69
CA PRO A 116 -1.32 9.95 0.68
C PRO A 116 -0.49 8.76 0.12
N PRO A 117 -0.44 8.55 -1.21
CA PRO A 117 0.29 7.42 -1.75
C PRO A 117 1.79 7.64 -1.54
N ASN A 118 2.52 6.59 -1.14
CA ASN A 118 3.96 6.74 -0.94
C ASN A 118 4.66 7.13 -2.26
N PRO A 119 5.41 8.24 -2.29
CA PRO A 119 6.17 8.69 -3.46
C PRO A 119 7.05 7.59 -4.08
N ARG A 120 7.54 6.66 -3.26
CA ARG A 120 8.47 5.61 -3.65
C ARG A 120 7.83 4.44 -4.41
N ILE A 121 6.51 4.34 -4.55
CA ILE A 121 5.84 3.21 -5.22
C ILE A 121 6.44 2.93 -6.61
N GLY A 122 6.55 3.97 -7.45
CA GLY A 122 7.13 3.85 -8.79
C GLY A 122 8.57 3.35 -8.82
N PRO A 123 9.51 3.97 -8.09
CA PRO A 123 10.91 3.57 -8.09
C PRO A 123 11.11 2.24 -7.39
N TRP A 124 10.34 1.94 -6.35
CA TRP A 124 10.40 0.66 -5.68
C TRP A 124 9.92 -0.44 -6.59
N LEU A 125 8.86 -0.24 -7.38
CA LEU A 125 8.45 -1.22 -8.39
C LEU A 125 9.58 -1.53 -9.39
N ARG A 126 10.23 -0.50 -9.95
CA ARG A 126 11.33 -0.70 -10.92
C ARG A 126 12.56 -1.32 -10.29
N LEU A 127 12.91 -0.90 -9.08
CA LEU A 127 14.05 -1.44 -8.36
C LEU A 127 13.81 -2.89 -7.94
N LEU A 128 12.61 -3.18 -7.43
CA LEU A 128 12.19 -4.53 -7.07
C LEU A 128 12.20 -5.44 -8.28
N LYS A 129 11.78 -4.95 -9.45
CA LYS A 129 11.90 -5.69 -10.72
C LYS A 129 13.36 -5.97 -11.07
N ALA A 130 14.24 -4.97 -11.00
CA ALA A 130 15.66 -5.16 -11.28
C ALA A 130 16.34 -6.14 -10.30
N ILE A 131 15.99 -6.07 -9.01
CA ILE A 131 16.47 -7.02 -7.98
C ILE A 131 15.92 -8.41 -8.25
N ALA A 132 14.63 -8.56 -8.55
CA ALA A 132 14.01 -9.83 -8.86
C ALA A 132 14.66 -10.50 -10.09
N GLU A 133 14.98 -9.72 -11.13
CA GLU A 133 15.72 -10.19 -12.30
C GLU A 133 17.16 -10.61 -11.91
N ALA A 134 17.89 -9.77 -11.18
CA ALA A 134 19.27 -10.05 -10.77
C ALA A 134 19.40 -11.27 -9.83
N HIS A 135 18.36 -11.58 -9.08
CA HIS A 135 18.30 -12.70 -8.14
C HIS A 135 17.52 -13.91 -8.66
N ASN A 136 17.18 -13.94 -9.96
CA ASN A 136 16.45 -15.03 -10.63
C ASN A 136 15.07 -15.37 -10.01
N LEU A 137 14.40 -14.38 -9.43
CA LEU A 137 13.01 -14.50 -8.98
C LEU A 137 12.03 -14.41 -10.16
N THR A 138 12.40 -13.75 -11.25
CA THR A 138 11.61 -13.73 -12.48
C THR A 138 12.02 -14.87 -13.43
N PRO A 139 11.08 -15.53 -14.15
CA PRO A 139 9.67 -15.16 -14.31
C PRO A 139 8.72 -15.81 -13.28
N GLU A 140 9.25 -16.50 -12.26
CA GLU A 140 8.43 -17.17 -11.23
C GLU A 140 7.55 -16.16 -10.48
N PHE A 141 8.14 -15.09 -9.97
CA PHE A 141 7.44 -13.96 -9.37
C PHE A 141 7.10 -12.90 -10.40
N GLU A 142 5.83 -12.54 -10.46
CA GLU A 142 5.38 -11.32 -11.13
C GLU A 142 5.69 -10.11 -10.23
N VAL A 143 6.38 -9.10 -10.74
CA VAL A 143 6.60 -7.84 -10.01
C VAL A 143 5.61 -6.80 -10.53
N THR A 144 4.63 -6.41 -9.71
CA THR A 144 3.47 -5.66 -10.19
C THR A 144 2.87 -4.69 -9.15
N LEU A 145 1.97 -3.82 -9.61
CA LEU A 145 1.18 -2.94 -8.75
C LEU A 145 -0.16 -3.60 -8.43
N GLU A 146 -0.68 -3.29 -7.25
CA GLU A 146 -2.09 -3.56 -6.93
C GLU A 146 -2.90 -2.27 -6.84
N ALA A 147 -4.22 -2.43 -6.86
CA ALA A 147 -5.14 -1.33 -6.65
C ALA A 147 -5.04 -0.79 -5.22
N THR A 148 -5.49 0.45 -5.04
CA THR A 148 -5.66 1.04 -3.70
C THR A 148 -6.76 0.29 -2.98
N HIS A 149 -6.41 -0.44 -1.93
CA HIS A 149 -7.36 -1.23 -1.15
C HIS A 149 -6.93 -1.37 0.30
N HIS A 150 -7.92 -1.70 1.14
CA HIS A 150 -7.84 -1.99 2.59
C HIS A 150 -7.17 -0.92 3.46
N GLY A 151 -7.19 -1.13 4.77
CA GLY A 151 -6.57 -0.26 5.78
C GLY A 151 -5.06 -0.52 5.98
N PRO A 152 -4.44 0.11 6.98
CA PRO A 152 -5.05 0.94 8.03
C PRO A 152 -5.31 2.41 7.63
N GLU A 153 -5.88 3.23 8.52
CA GLU A 153 -5.97 4.69 8.35
C GLU A 153 -4.66 5.38 8.79
N ILE A 154 -3.86 5.90 7.85
CA ILE A 154 -2.55 6.54 8.08
C ILE A 154 -2.49 7.90 7.41
N ASN A 155 -2.00 8.93 8.11
CA ASN A 155 -1.99 10.30 7.61
C ASN A 155 -0.76 10.65 6.78
N SER A 156 0.35 9.97 7.02
CA SER A 156 1.61 10.10 6.30
C SER A 156 1.60 9.32 4.98
N PRO A 157 2.43 9.70 3.99
CA PRO A 157 2.62 8.91 2.76
C PRO A 157 2.89 7.44 3.02
N THR A 158 2.07 6.56 2.42
CA THR A 158 2.04 5.14 2.81
C THR A 158 1.91 4.18 1.63
N MET A 159 2.55 3.02 1.76
CA MET A 159 2.37 1.88 0.86
C MET A 159 2.49 0.54 1.60
N PHE A 160 1.93 -0.49 0.99
CA PHE A 160 2.26 -1.87 1.28
C PHE A 160 3.32 -2.37 0.30
N VAL A 161 4.17 -3.26 0.78
CA VAL A 161 5.13 -4.03 0.00
C VAL A 161 4.95 -5.49 0.38
N GLU A 162 4.54 -6.31 -0.57
CA GLU A 162 4.03 -7.63 -0.27
C GLU A 162 4.71 -8.76 -1.03
N ILE A 163 4.65 -9.95 -0.41
CA ILE A 163 5.03 -11.22 -1.03
C ILE A 163 3.77 -12.05 -1.17
N GLY A 164 3.53 -12.60 -2.35
CA GLY A 164 2.38 -13.45 -2.64
C GLY A 164 2.73 -14.69 -3.44
N SER A 165 1.79 -15.60 -3.64
CA SER A 165 0.39 -15.50 -3.17
C SER A 165 0.00 -16.58 -2.15
N THR A 166 0.94 -17.45 -1.77
CA THR A 166 0.69 -18.62 -0.90
C THR A 166 1.72 -18.70 0.21
N GLU A 167 1.44 -19.53 1.22
CA GLU A 167 2.34 -19.73 2.37
C GLU A 167 3.74 -20.23 1.97
N GLU A 168 3.84 -20.99 0.89
CA GLU A 168 5.12 -21.39 0.30
C GLU A 168 5.95 -20.17 -0.09
N TYR A 169 5.34 -19.22 -0.80
CA TYR A 169 6.01 -18.01 -1.27
C TYR A 169 6.25 -16.99 -0.17
N TRP A 170 5.32 -16.84 0.77
CA TRP A 170 5.46 -15.93 1.92
C TRP A 170 6.71 -16.22 2.76
N LYS A 171 7.15 -17.48 2.81
CA LYS A 171 8.31 -17.92 3.60
C LYS A 171 9.63 -17.94 2.81
N ARG A 172 9.60 -17.63 1.50
CA ARG A 172 10.81 -17.65 0.67
C ARG A 172 11.81 -16.59 1.10
N GLN A 173 13.01 -17.03 1.44
CA GLN A 173 14.05 -16.16 2.00
C GLN A 173 14.67 -15.22 0.97
N ASP A 174 14.77 -15.64 -0.27
CA ASP A 174 15.26 -14.81 -1.37
C ASP A 174 14.24 -13.74 -1.80
N ALA A 175 12.93 -14.05 -1.78
CA ALA A 175 11.89 -13.03 -1.92
C ALA A 175 11.96 -11.99 -0.78
N ALA A 176 12.12 -12.46 0.46
CA ALA A 176 12.29 -11.59 1.62
C ALA A 176 13.55 -10.70 1.53
N GLN A 177 14.67 -11.25 1.08
CA GLN A 177 15.90 -10.49 0.82
C GLN A 177 15.71 -9.46 -0.28
N ALA A 178 14.99 -9.82 -1.36
CA ALA A 178 14.69 -8.90 -2.43
C ALA A 178 13.92 -7.67 -1.92
N ILE A 179 12.87 -7.87 -1.12
CA ILE A 179 12.13 -6.76 -0.48
C ILE A 179 13.05 -5.89 0.39
N ALA A 180 13.92 -6.49 1.21
CA ALA A 180 14.83 -5.75 2.08
C ALA A 180 15.87 -4.91 1.31
N LEU A 181 16.20 -5.26 0.06
CA LEU A 181 17.19 -4.55 -0.76
C LEU A 181 16.64 -3.30 -1.48
N VAL A 182 15.31 -3.08 -1.49
CA VAL A 182 14.64 -2.01 -2.28
C VAL A 182 14.85 -0.60 -1.69
N GLU A 183 15.65 -0.41 -0.63
CA GLU A 183 15.84 0.88 0.05
C GLU A 183 16.53 2.01 -0.78
N LYS A 184 16.66 1.91 -2.12
CA LYS A 184 17.35 2.94 -2.96
C LYS A 184 16.75 3.17 -4.36
N GLY A 185 15.91 4.19 -4.57
CA GLY A 185 15.56 4.61 -5.95
C GLY A 185 14.58 5.80 -6.08
N GLY A 186 14.56 6.45 -7.25
CA GLY A 186 13.71 7.61 -7.57
C GLY A 186 12.88 7.45 -8.87
N VAL A 187 11.60 7.83 -8.80
CA VAL A 187 10.45 8.10 -9.74
C VAL A 187 9.21 8.22 -8.83
N TRP A 188 8.01 8.48 -9.33
CA TRP A 188 6.82 8.70 -8.51
C TRP A 188 5.59 7.97 -9.09
N VAL A 189 4.78 7.33 -8.24
CA VAL A 189 3.48 6.73 -8.62
C VAL A 189 2.44 7.10 -7.55
N GLY A 190 1.26 7.55 -7.97
CA GLY A 190 0.14 7.90 -7.10
C GLY A 190 -0.79 6.71 -6.83
N HIS A 191 -2.10 6.93 -6.85
CA HIS A 191 -3.10 5.87 -6.67
C HIS A 191 -3.40 5.09 -7.96
N LEU A 192 -3.67 3.79 -7.81
CA LEU A 192 -4.30 2.94 -8.84
C LEU A 192 -5.71 2.58 -8.36
N LEU A 193 -6.72 2.86 -9.18
CA LEU A 193 -8.12 2.49 -8.91
C LEU A 193 -8.54 1.42 -9.91
N SER A 194 -8.92 0.24 -9.43
CA SER A 194 -9.42 -0.85 -10.28
C SER A 194 -10.87 -0.59 -10.73
N GLY A 195 -11.31 -1.27 -11.78
CA GLY A 195 -12.69 -1.16 -12.26
C GLY A 195 -13.75 -1.51 -11.20
N TYR A 196 -13.47 -2.50 -10.33
CA TYR A 196 -14.38 -2.86 -9.23
C TYR A 196 -14.42 -1.80 -8.12
N SER A 197 -13.41 -0.92 -8.03
CA SER A 197 -13.36 0.20 -7.07
C SER A 197 -13.96 1.49 -7.62
N LEU A 198 -14.63 1.44 -8.78
CA LEU A 198 -15.34 2.56 -9.38
C LEU A 198 -16.80 2.16 -9.68
N PRO A 199 -17.62 1.83 -8.67
CA PRO A 199 -19.01 1.47 -8.90
C PRO A 199 -19.75 2.69 -9.44
N MET A 200 -20.16 2.60 -10.71
CA MET A 200 -21.02 3.57 -11.38
C MET A 200 -22.47 3.08 -11.26
N GLU A 201 -23.35 3.96 -10.80
CA GLU A 201 -24.79 3.69 -10.81
C GLU A 201 -25.40 4.31 -12.05
N ASP A 202 -25.94 3.47 -12.94
CA ASP A 202 -26.74 3.92 -14.07
C ASP A 202 -28.10 4.41 -13.56
N LEU A 203 -28.45 5.66 -13.86
CA LEU A 203 -29.74 6.26 -13.48
C LEU A 203 -30.89 5.80 -14.39
N GLY A 204 -30.61 4.90 -15.34
CA GLY A 204 -31.59 4.25 -16.20
C GLY A 204 -31.80 4.96 -17.54
N GLN A 205 -32.11 4.17 -18.58
CA GLN A 205 -32.39 4.63 -19.94
C GLN A 205 -33.69 5.45 -20.03
N SER A 206 -33.69 6.69 -19.56
CA SER A 206 -34.59 7.68 -20.11
C SER A 206 -33.83 8.43 -21.22
N LYS A 207 -34.38 8.45 -22.43
CA LYS A 207 -33.94 9.33 -23.51
C LYS A 207 -34.27 10.78 -23.16
N GLN A 208 -33.73 11.29 -22.06
CA GLN A 208 -33.76 12.69 -21.69
C GLN A 208 -32.38 13.28 -21.94
N THR A 209 -32.34 14.34 -22.75
CA THR A 209 -31.14 15.07 -23.13
C THR A 209 -30.47 15.84 -21.98
N ASN A 210 -31.00 15.71 -20.75
CA ASN A 210 -30.42 16.22 -19.52
C ASN A 210 -30.15 15.04 -18.58
N VAL A 211 -29.05 14.33 -18.84
CA VAL A 211 -28.53 13.33 -17.90
C VAL A 211 -27.91 14.10 -16.74
N GLU A 212 -28.62 14.18 -15.60
CA GLU A 212 -27.92 14.38 -14.33
C GLU A 212 -26.94 13.22 -14.17
N GLY A 213 -25.66 13.52 -13.92
CA GLY A 213 -24.53 12.62 -14.20
C GLY A 213 -24.57 11.23 -13.56
N VAL A 214 -23.63 10.37 -13.97
CA VAL A 214 -23.46 8.99 -13.46
C VAL A 214 -23.38 8.97 -11.92
N GLY A 215 -24.25 8.20 -11.27
CA GLY A 215 -24.29 8.03 -9.82
C GLY A 215 -23.21 7.07 -9.29
N GLY A 216 -23.26 6.70 -8.01
CA GLY A 216 -22.25 5.85 -7.36
C GLY A 216 -21.06 6.60 -6.76
N THR A 217 -20.06 5.87 -6.22
CA THR A 217 -18.93 6.44 -5.45
C THR A 217 -17.68 6.73 -6.30
N TRP A 218 -17.73 6.47 -7.60
CA TRP A 218 -16.59 6.63 -8.51
C TRP A 218 -16.02 8.06 -8.50
N ARG A 219 -16.88 9.08 -8.41
CA ARG A 219 -16.48 10.49 -8.40
C ARG A 219 -15.71 10.82 -7.12
N GLU A 220 -16.21 10.36 -5.98
CA GLU A 220 -15.60 10.54 -4.68
C GLU A 220 -14.25 9.80 -4.62
N ALA A 221 -14.18 8.57 -5.14
CA ALA A 221 -12.95 7.79 -5.17
C ALA A 221 -11.84 8.47 -5.99
N ILE A 222 -12.18 8.99 -7.18
CA ILE A 222 -11.24 9.77 -8.02
C ILE A 222 -10.81 11.06 -7.32
N LYS A 223 -11.76 11.76 -6.69
CA LYS A 223 -11.47 13.01 -5.97
C LYS A 223 -10.48 12.76 -4.83
N VAL A 224 -10.75 11.77 -3.98
CA VAL A 224 -9.86 11.38 -2.86
C VAL A 224 -8.48 11.03 -3.40
N ALA A 225 -8.40 10.14 -4.40
CA ALA A 225 -7.13 9.74 -5.01
C ALA A 225 -6.31 10.92 -5.56
N CYS A 226 -6.97 11.91 -6.18
CA CYS A 226 -6.31 13.10 -6.70
C CYS A 226 -5.80 14.02 -5.58
N GLU A 227 -6.63 14.27 -4.56
CA GLU A 227 -6.29 15.14 -3.42
C GLU A 227 -5.14 14.56 -2.60
N THR A 228 -5.17 13.27 -2.30
CA THR A 228 -4.11 12.58 -1.54
C THR A 228 -2.81 12.47 -2.34
N THR A 229 -2.90 12.26 -3.66
CA THR A 229 -1.73 12.34 -4.56
C THR A 229 -1.09 13.74 -4.49
N LYS A 230 -1.87 14.82 -4.60
CA LYS A 230 -1.31 16.19 -4.47
C LYS A 230 -0.65 16.45 -3.13
N ALA A 231 -1.19 15.88 -2.05
CA ALA A 231 -0.60 16.00 -0.72
C ALA A 231 0.75 15.27 -0.62
N ALA A 232 0.88 14.09 -1.24
CA ALA A 232 2.14 13.35 -1.31
C ALA A 232 3.20 14.02 -2.22
N PHE A 233 2.77 14.83 -3.19
CA PHE A 233 3.66 15.50 -4.16
C PHE A 233 3.42 17.01 -4.23
N PRO A 234 3.77 17.79 -3.19
CA PRO A 234 3.60 19.25 -3.20
C PRO A 234 4.31 19.90 -4.41
N GLY A 235 3.56 20.62 -5.23
CA GLY A 235 4.08 21.28 -6.45
C GLY A 235 4.20 20.38 -7.69
N GLY A 236 3.86 19.09 -7.59
CA GLY A 236 3.78 18.18 -8.73
C GLY A 236 2.52 18.38 -9.58
N GLU A 237 2.61 18.07 -10.88
CA GLU A 237 1.45 18.00 -11.77
C GLU A 237 0.83 16.59 -11.70
N VAL A 238 -0.48 16.52 -11.43
CA VAL A 238 -1.20 15.23 -11.39
C VAL A 238 -1.74 14.89 -12.76
N MET A 239 -1.26 13.78 -13.32
CA MET A 239 -1.77 13.19 -14.55
C MET A 239 -2.60 11.94 -14.22
N ALA A 240 -3.80 11.85 -14.80
CA ALA A 240 -4.64 10.66 -14.71
C ALA A 240 -4.61 9.89 -16.04
N HIS A 241 -4.50 8.57 -15.97
CA HIS A 241 -4.61 7.67 -17.12
C HIS A 241 -5.76 6.68 -16.90
N LEU A 242 -6.61 6.52 -17.92
CA LEU A 242 -7.70 5.56 -17.91
C LEU A 242 -7.39 4.41 -18.87
N ASP A 243 -7.34 3.19 -18.36
CA ASP A 243 -7.27 2.01 -19.21
C ASP A 243 -8.68 1.71 -19.79
N HIS A 244 -8.86 2.08 -21.06
CA HIS A 244 -10.12 1.91 -21.79
C HIS A 244 -10.54 0.44 -22.00
N LYS A 245 -9.70 -0.56 -21.69
CA LYS A 245 -10.03 -1.98 -21.87
C LYS A 245 -10.68 -2.63 -20.64
N LEU A 246 -10.59 -2.02 -19.46
CA LEU A 246 -11.01 -2.62 -18.18
C LEU A 246 -12.20 -1.92 -17.51
N VAL A 247 -12.74 -0.86 -18.12
CA VAL A 247 -14.01 -0.27 -17.68
C VAL A 247 -15.14 -1.19 -18.11
N ILE A 248 -15.59 -2.04 -17.18
CA ILE A 248 -16.78 -2.87 -17.37
C ILE A 248 -17.98 -1.94 -17.27
N PRO A 249 -18.72 -1.66 -18.37
CA PRO A 249 -20.07 -1.11 -18.21
C PRO A 249 -20.84 -2.20 -17.47
N THR A 250 -21.46 -1.86 -16.34
CA THR A 250 -22.45 -2.74 -15.71
C THR A 250 -23.49 -3.09 -16.76
N LYS A 251 -23.37 -4.28 -17.35
CA LYS A 251 -24.43 -4.85 -18.17
C LYS A 251 -25.47 -5.38 -17.19
N GLU A 252 -26.69 -4.89 -17.37
CA GLU A 252 -27.94 -5.36 -16.75
C GLU A 252 -28.05 -6.88 -16.68
#